data_AF-A0A2E1V381-F1
#
_entry.id   AF-A0A2E1V381-F1
#
_cell.length_a   1.000
_cell.length_b   1.000
_cell.length_c   1.000
_cell.angle_alpha   90.00
_cell.angle_beta   90.00
_cell.angle_gamma   90.00
#
_symmetry.space_group_name_H-M   'P 1'
#
loop_
_entity.id
_entity.type
_entity.pdbx_description
1 polymer ?
#
loop_
_entity_poly.entity_id
_entity_poly.type
_entity_poly.pdbx_seq_one_letter_code
_entity_poly.pdbx_strand_id
1 'polypeptide(L)'
;MYFFLNALVPKIAKLPLACAPLLCLMAVCCLSSVASQALAHAEKFHAAVLCKAQEVTVTQDTTRMDCFDDVFVYEVDWSKKWHEGIGQALYYAASERRPNGEQYLPGLILICAHSKRSKPVNLSTCQTHYERAQRAFLHHGIKGQIWFCLNEARRREHCVTKRFGF
;
A
#
# COMPACT_ATOMS: atom_id res chain seq x y z
N MET A 1 52.14 30.45 80.26
CA MET A 1 52.10 31.82 79.73
C MET A 1 52.04 31.72 78.21
N TYR A 2 50.83 31.85 77.64
CA TYR A 2 50.50 31.95 76.20
C TYR A 2 50.95 30.74 75.31
N PHE A 3 50.31 30.30 74.23
CA PHE A 3 49.25 30.71 73.29
C PHE A 3 49.14 29.43 72.37
N PHE A 4 48.03 28.79 72.02
CA PHE A 4 47.00 29.14 71.03
C PHE A 4 46.04 27.94 70.93
N LEU A 5 44.72 28.18 71.04
CA LEU A 5 43.70 27.31 70.45
C LEU A 5 43.69 27.57 68.94
N ASN A 6 43.80 26.52 68.12
CA ASN A 6 43.42 26.58 66.71
C ASN A 6 42.44 25.45 66.41
N ALA A 7 41.19 25.84 66.18
CA ALA A 7 40.18 25.02 65.54
C ALA A 7 40.45 24.97 64.03
N LEU A 8 40.26 23.81 63.39
CA LEU A 8 40.15 23.70 61.92
C LEU A 8 39.31 22.46 61.52
N VAL A 9 38.03 22.76 61.33
CA VAL A 9 37.09 22.34 60.27
C VAL A 9 37.48 21.13 59.39
N PRO A 10 36.57 20.15 59.18
CA PRO A 10 36.82 19.00 58.31
C PRO A 10 36.89 19.39 56.83
N LYS A 11 37.84 18.79 56.11
CA LYS A 11 37.99 18.92 54.65
C LYS A 11 36.83 18.21 53.95
N ILE A 12 35.92 18.97 53.35
CA ILE A 12 34.95 18.45 52.38
C ILE A 12 35.72 18.06 51.11
N ALA A 13 35.73 16.77 50.79
CA ALA A 13 36.28 16.26 49.55
C ALA A 13 35.44 16.78 48.36
N LYS A 14 36.09 17.44 47.41
CA LYS A 14 35.47 17.88 46.16
C LYS A 14 35.30 16.67 45.24
N LEU A 15 34.06 16.32 44.94
CA LEU A 15 33.69 15.33 43.92
C LEU A 15 33.96 15.94 42.53
N PRO A 16 34.76 15.32 41.64
CA PRO A 16 35.02 15.88 40.33
C PRO A 16 33.81 15.66 39.43
N LEU A 17 33.14 16.77 39.11
CA LEU A 17 32.14 16.87 38.06
C LEU A 17 32.86 16.81 36.69
N ALA A 18 33.13 15.60 36.21
CA ALA A 18 33.73 15.37 34.90
C ALA A 18 32.90 14.39 34.08
N CYS A 19 31.75 14.87 33.60
CA CYS A 19 30.95 14.18 32.59
C CYS A 19 30.23 15.25 31.78
N ALA A 20 30.67 15.55 30.54
CA ALA A 20 29.88 16.18 29.47
C ALA A 20 30.75 16.83 28.36
N PRO A 21 31.55 16.07 27.57
CA PRO A 21 31.43 16.39 26.15
C PRO A 21 31.36 15.19 25.20
N LEU A 22 31.62 13.95 25.67
CA LEU A 22 31.71 12.81 24.74
C LEU A 22 30.37 12.11 24.45
N LEU A 23 29.34 12.34 25.27
CA LEU A 23 28.01 11.74 25.05
C LEU A 23 27.17 12.49 23.99
N CYS A 24 27.56 13.70 23.61
CA CYS A 24 26.80 14.51 22.65
C CYS A 24 27.04 14.11 21.18
N LEU A 25 28.17 13.48 20.85
CA LEU A 25 28.50 13.20 19.45
C LEU A 25 27.81 11.94 18.90
N MET A 26 27.42 11.00 19.76
CA MET A 26 26.72 9.76 19.36
C MET A 26 25.19 9.94 19.27
N ALA A 27 24.63 11.00 19.87
CA ALA A 27 23.19 11.27 19.84
C ALA A 27 22.72 11.95 18.53
N VAL A 28 23.64 12.51 17.74
CA VAL A 28 23.32 13.26 16.51
C VAL A 28 23.17 12.36 15.28
N CYS A 29 23.69 11.12 15.30
CA CYS A 29 23.63 10.22 14.15
C CYS A 29 22.35 9.38 14.02
N CYS A 30 21.42 9.42 14.98
CA CYS A 30 20.24 8.52 15.00
C CYS A 30 18.93 9.14 14.47
N LEU A 31 18.94 10.36 13.91
CA LEU A 31 17.72 11.07 13.49
C LEU A 31 17.48 11.12 11.97
N SER A 32 18.33 10.52 11.15
CA SER A 32 18.10 10.37 9.71
C SER A 32 17.23 9.15 9.40
N SER A 33 16.07 9.02 10.05
CA SER A 33 14.99 8.22 9.49
C SER A 33 14.48 8.96 8.26
N VAL A 34 15.04 8.67 7.09
CA VAL A 34 14.51 9.13 5.82
C VAL A 34 13.14 8.48 5.69
N ALA A 35 12.08 9.19 6.10
CA ALA A 35 10.71 8.76 5.86
C ALA A 35 10.53 8.73 4.33
N SER A 36 10.67 7.54 3.76
CA SER A 36 10.43 7.32 2.34
C SER A 36 8.95 7.57 2.10
N GLN A 37 8.60 8.81 1.72
CA GLN A 37 7.27 9.09 1.22
C GLN A 37 7.14 8.28 -0.06
N ALA A 38 6.44 7.15 0.02
CA ALA A 38 6.14 6.33 -1.14
C ALA A 38 5.34 7.20 -2.11
N LEU A 39 6.02 7.74 -3.12
CA LEU A 39 5.41 8.61 -4.09
C LEU A 39 4.28 7.82 -4.75
N ALA A 40 3.11 8.45 -4.83
CA ALA A 40 2.00 7.98 -5.64
C ALA A 40 2.47 7.71 -7.08
N HIS A 41 2.42 6.46 -7.52
CA HIS A 41 2.65 6.13 -8.92
C HIS A 41 1.37 6.41 -9.74
N ALA A 42 1.49 6.41 -11.07
CA ALA A 42 0.31 6.47 -11.94
C ALA A 42 -0.40 5.10 -11.95
N GLU A 43 -1.69 5.09 -12.25
CA GLU A 43 -2.50 3.86 -12.35
C GLU A 43 -1.88 2.88 -13.35
N LYS A 44 -1.48 3.39 -14.53
CA LYS A 44 -0.75 2.65 -15.56
C LYS A 44 0.53 1.96 -15.05
N PHE A 45 1.21 2.54 -14.06
CA PHE A 45 2.37 1.88 -13.44
C PHE A 45 1.92 0.67 -12.61
N HIS A 46 0.85 0.80 -11.82
CA HIS A 46 0.32 -0.32 -11.04
C HIS A 46 -0.20 -1.43 -11.95
N ALA A 47 -0.95 -1.09 -13.00
CA ALA A 47 -1.35 -2.05 -14.03
C ALA A 47 -0.12 -2.79 -14.58
N ALA A 48 0.91 -2.07 -15.05
CA ALA A 48 2.10 -2.70 -15.62
C ALA A 48 2.86 -3.64 -14.66
N VAL A 49 2.96 -3.30 -13.37
CA VAL A 49 3.69 -4.15 -12.41
C VAL A 49 2.85 -5.31 -11.89
N LEU A 50 1.55 -5.10 -11.65
CA LEU A 50 0.65 -6.14 -11.12
C LEU A 50 0.18 -7.12 -12.20
N CYS A 51 0.18 -6.69 -13.46
CA CYS A 51 -0.11 -7.49 -14.65
C CYS A 51 1.15 -8.02 -15.35
N LYS A 52 2.32 -7.99 -14.68
CA LYS A 52 3.57 -8.35 -15.34
C LYS A 52 3.50 -9.77 -15.93
N ALA A 53 3.95 -9.91 -17.17
CA ALA A 53 3.95 -11.15 -17.97
C ALA A 53 2.55 -11.65 -18.42
N GLN A 54 1.52 -10.83 -18.27
CA GLN A 54 0.21 -11.10 -18.83
C GLN A 54 -0.01 -10.30 -20.11
N GLU A 55 -0.79 -10.88 -21.01
CA GLU A 55 -1.17 -10.24 -22.26
C GLU A 55 -2.14 -9.08 -22.01
N VAL A 56 -1.95 -8.02 -22.77
CA VAL A 56 -2.88 -6.88 -22.85
C VAL A 56 -3.60 -7.01 -24.18
N THR A 57 -4.93 -7.07 -24.15
CA THR A 57 -5.74 -7.06 -25.37
C THR A 57 -6.58 -5.80 -25.48
N VAL A 58 -6.99 -5.53 -26.71
CA VAL A 58 -7.93 -4.48 -27.06
C VAL A 58 -9.17 -5.17 -27.58
N THR A 59 -10.31 -4.92 -26.95
CA THR A 59 -11.62 -5.43 -27.36
C THR A 59 -12.00 -4.90 -28.74
N GLN A 60 -13.04 -5.50 -29.32
CA GLN A 60 -13.57 -5.08 -30.62
C GLN A 60 -14.02 -3.60 -30.66
N ASP A 61 -14.45 -3.03 -29.55
CA ASP A 61 -14.80 -1.61 -29.40
C ASP A 61 -13.61 -0.71 -29.05
N THR A 62 -12.38 -1.20 -29.22
CA THR A 62 -11.12 -0.49 -28.94
C THR A 62 -10.82 -0.22 -27.47
N THR A 63 -11.58 -0.81 -26.55
CA THR A 63 -11.33 -0.73 -25.11
C THR A 63 -10.15 -1.62 -24.73
N ARG A 64 -9.17 -1.07 -24.00
CA ARG A 64 -7.96 -1.79 -23.61
C ARG A 64 -8.13 -2.38 -22.22
N MET A 65 -8.12 -3.71 -22.12
CA MET A 65 -8.08 -4.42 -20.84
C MET A 65 -6.70 -4.26 -20.20
N ASP A 66 -6.61 -4.18 -18.87
CA ASP A 66 -5.30 -4.04 -18.21
C ASP A 66 -4.45 -5.30 -18.32
N CYS A 67 -5.05 -6.48 -18.11
CA CYS A 67 -4.47 -7.80 -18.39
C CYS A 67 -5.45 -8.95 -18.23
N PHE A 68 -5.06 -10.18 -18.59
CA PHE A 68 -5.82 -11.41 -18.31
C PHE A 68 -4.91 -12.63 -18.04
N ASP A 69 -5.46 -13.68 -17.44
CA ASP A 69 -4.87 -15.03 -17.36
C ASP A 69 -5.92 -16.09 -17.75
N ASP A 70 -5.62 -17.37 -17.53
CA ASP A 70 -6.49 -18.48 -17.89
C ASP A 70 -7.90 -18.43 -17.29
N VAL A 71 -8.16 -17.60 -16.27
CA VAL A 71 -9.45 -17.57 -15.56
C VAL A 71 -10.05 -16.17 -15.54
N PHE A 72 -9.23 -15.15 -15.32
CA PHE A 72 -9.69 -13.79 -15.05
C PHE A 72 -9.22 -12.81 -16.10
N VAL A 73 -10.06 -11.80 -16.33
CA VAL A 73 -9.66 -10.54 -16.95
C VAL A 73 -9.70 -9.44 -15.91
N TYR A 74 -8.67 -8.62 -15.90
CA TYR A 74 -8.36 -7.72 -14.79
C TYR A 74 -8.60 -6.26 -15.17
N GLU A 75 -9.18 -5.53 -14.23
CA GLU A 75 -9.16 -4.07 -14.16
C GLU A 75 -8.33 -3.65 -12.96
N VAL A 76 -7.39 -2.71 -13.16
CA VAL A 76 -6.55 -2.14 -12.11
C VAL A 76 -6.90 -0.68 -11.90
N ASP A 77 -7.52 -0.37 -10.76
CA ASP A 77 -8.01 0.98 -10.50
C ASP A 77 -7.70 1.45 -9.06
N TRP A 78 -7.77 2.75 -8.82
CA TRP A 78 -7.70 3.30 -7.48
C TRP A 78 -8.88 2.83 -6.64
N SER A 79 -8.65 2.53 -5.37
CA SER A 79 -9.72 2.10 -4.46
C SER A 79 -10.92 3.06 -4.45
N LYS A 80 -10.71 4.37 -4.55
CA LYS A 80 -11.80 5.36 -4.59
C LYS A 80 -12.72 5.22 -5.81
N LYS A 81 -12.25 4.61 -6.89
CA LYS A 81 -12.99 4.34 -8.14
C LYS A 81 -13.58 2.92 -8.14
N TRP A 82 -13.71 2.28 -6.97
CA TRP A 82 -14.19 0.90 -6.86
C TRP A 82 -15.47 0.60 -7.68
N HIS A 83 -16.42 1.53 -7.76
CA HIS A 83 -17.66 1.32 -8.50
C HIS A 83 -17.45 1.34 -10.03
N GLU A 84 -16.59 2.23 -10.54
CA GLU A 84 -16.19 2.26 -11.95
C GLU A 84 -15.40 1.00 -12.30
N GLY A 85 -14.46 0.61 -11.43
CA GLY A 85 -13.66 -0.59 -11.59
C GLY A 85 -14.49 -1.88 -11.66
N ILE A 86 -15.58 -1.99 -10.88
CA ILE A 86 -16.53 -3.12 -11.01
C ILE A 86 -17.13 -3.17 -12.41
N GLY A 87 -17.63 -2.03 -12.91
CA GLY A 87 -18.24 -1.95 -14.23
C GLY A 87 -17.28 -2.35 -15.34
N GLN A 88 -16.03 -1.86 -15.28
CA GLN A 88 -15.00 -2.21 -16.25
C GLN A 88 -14.59 -3.68 -16.17
N ALA A 89 -14.37 -4.23 -14.97
CA ALA A 89 -14.05 -5.66 -14.80
C ALA A 89 -15.16 -6.57 -15.35
N LEU A 90 -16.43 -6.23 -15.10
CA LEU A 90 -17.58 -6.95 -15.63
C LEU A 90 -17.67 -6.84 -17.15
N TYR A 91 -17.45 -5.64 -17.69
CA TYR A 91 -17.45 -5.41 -19.13
C TYR A 91 -16.38 -6.26 -19.80
N TYR A 92 -15.12 -6.18 -19.33
CA TYR A 92 -14.01 -6.94 -19.91
C TYR A 92 -14.27 -8.45 -19.89
N ALA A 93 -14.85 -8.97 -18.80
CA ALA A 93 -15.20 -10.39 -18.67
C ALA A 93 -16.26 -10.85 -19.67
N ALA A 94 -17.13 -9.92 -20.10
CA ALA A 94 -18.16 -10.18 -21.08
C ALA A 94 -17.69 -9.96 -22.53
N SER A 95 -16.66 -9.14 -22.75
CA SER A 95 -16.18 -8.77 -24.08
C SER A 95 -15.38 -9.85 -24.80
N GLU A 96 -14.71 -10.75 -24.06
CA GLU A 96 -13.85 -11.79 -24.63
C GLU A 96 -14.12 -13.18 -24.06
N ARG A 97 -13.63 -14.21 -24.75
CA ARG A 97 -13.76 -15.62 -24.36
C ARG A 97 -12.41 -16.26 -24.10
N ARG A 98 -12.39 -17.19 -23.16
CA ARG A 98 -11.25 -18.06 -22.90
C ARG A 98 -11.04 -19.01 -24.08
N PRO A 99 -9.83 -19.55 -24.30
CA PRO A 99 -9.56 -20.50 -25.38
C PRO A 99 -10.46 -21.74 -25.38
N ASN A 100 -10.97 -22.14 -24.20
CA ASN A 100 -11.90 -23.25 -24.02
C ASN A 100 -13.38 -22.89 -24.30
N GLY A 101 -13.69 -21.66 -24.72
CA GLY A 101 -15.03 -21.17 -25.01
C GLY A 101 -15.81 -20.63 -23.80
N GLU A 102 -15.28 -20.78 -22.59
CA GLU A 102 -15.90 -20.23 -21.37
C GLU A 102 -15.73 -18.70 -21.29
N GLN A 103 -16.58 -18.05 -20.50
CA GLN A 103 -16.36 -16.64 -20.15
C GLN A 103 -15.18 -16.50 -19.21
N TYR A 104 -14.43 -15.41 -19.35
CA TYR A 104 -13.54 -14.95 -18.28
C TYR A 104 -14.38 -14.55 -17.06
N LEU A 105 -13.77 -14.61 -15.89
CA LEU A 105 -14.35 -14.04 -14.69
C LEU A 105 -13.79 -12.62 -14.45
N PRO A 106 -14.60 -11.68 -13.94
CA PRO A 106 -14.13 -10.36 -13.58
C PRO A 106 -13.10 -10.45 -12.44
N GLY A 107 -11.93 -9.88 -12.69
CA GLY A 107 -10.89 -9.62 -11.69
C GLY A 107 -10.78 -8.11 -11.44
N LEU A 108 -10.95 -7.68 -10.19
CA LEU A 108 -10.80 -6.27 -9.82
C LEU A 108 -9.61 -6.08 -8.89
N ILE A 109 -8.66 -5.24 -9.28
CA ILE A 109 -7.47 -4.92 -8.48
C ILE A 109 -7.59 -3.47 -8.01
N LEU A 110 -7.90 -3.28 -6.73
CA LEU A 110 -8.02 -1.97 -6.11
C LEU A 110 -6.70 -1.57 -5.44
N ILE A 111 -6.16 -0.42 -5.86
CA ILE A 111 -4.95 0.15 -5.29
C ILE A 111 -5.31 1.16 -4.19
N CYS A 112 -4.85 0.88 -2.97
CA CYS A 112 -4.79 1.88 -1.91
C CYS A 112 -3.59 2.79 -2.11
N ALA A 113 -3.76 3.74 -3.02
CA ALA A 113 -2.91 4.90 -3.12
C ALA A 113 -3.75 6.09 -3.60
N HIS A 114 -3.07 7.20 -3.80
CA HIS A 114 -3.62 8.40 -4.39
C HIS A 114 -2.91 8.63 -5.73
N SER A 115 -3.53 9.35 -6.67
CA SER A 115 -2.77 9.84 -7.81
C SER A 115 -1.84 10.97 -7.35
N LYS A 116 -0.79 11.29 -8.12
CA LYS A 116 0.09 12.45 -7.86
C LYS A 116 -0.64 13.78 -7.66
N ARG A 117 -1.90 13.87 -8.11
CA ARG A 117 -2.77 15.07 -8.04
C ARG A 117 -3.81 14.99 -6.92
N SER A 118 -3.88 13.88 -6.18
CA SER A 118 -4.89 13.65 -5.13
C SER A 118 -4.25 13.76 -3.74
N LYS A 119 -5.05 14.16 -2.74
CA LYS A 119 -4.63 14.11 -1.33
C LYS A 119 -4.29 12.67 -0.93
N PRO A 120 -3.34 12.47 0.01
CA PRO A 120 -3.11 11.15 0.60
C PRO A 120 -4.41 10.56 1.13
N VAL A 121 -4.67 9.30 0.80
CA VAL A 121 -5.82 8.54 1.30
C VAL A 121 -5.35 7.69 2.47
N ASN A 122 -6.11 7.68 3.57
CA ASN A 122 -5.80 6.80 4.70
C ASN A 122 -6.20 5.35 4.40
N LEU A 123 -5.54 4.40 5.05
CA LEU A 123 -5.77 2.98 4.82
C LEU A 123 -7.23 2.56 5.11
N SER A 124 -7.85 3.13 6.14
CA SER A 124 -9.24 2.81 6.50
C SER A 124 -10.26 3.21 5.44
N THR A 125 -10.05 4.33 4.74
CA THR A 125 -10.90 4.73 3.60
C THR A 125 -10.75 3.74 2.45
N CYS A 126 -9.50 3.35 2.12
CA CYS A 126 -9.27 2.33 1.11
C CYS A 126 -9.93 0.99 1.46
N GLN A 127 -9.86 0.57 2.73
CA GLN A 127 -10.52 -0.64 3.23
C GLN A 127 -12.04 -0.53 3.07
N THR A 128 -12.64 0.62 3.40
CA THR A 128 -14.08 0.86 3.19
C THR A 128 -14.47 0.70 1.72
N HIS A 129 -13.64 1.17 0.78
CA HIS A 129 -13.89 0.96 -0.65
C HIS A 129 -13.81 -0.52 -1.05
N TYR A 130 -12.81 -1.24 -0.53
CA TYR A 130 -12.68 -2.67 -0.76
C TYR A 130 -13.89 -3.44 -0.26
N GLU A 131 -14.34 -3.18 0.97
CA GLU A 131 -15.54 -3.80 1.56
C GLU A 131 -16.81 -3.50 0.77
N ARG A 132 -16.96 -2.27 0.24
CA ARG A 132 -18.08 -1.91 -0.65
C ARG A 132 -18.05 -2.73 -1.94
N ALA A 133 -16.88 -2.90 -2.55
CA ALA A 133 -16.74 -3.73 -3.73
C ALA A 133 -17.04 -5.20 -3.46
N GLN A 134 -16.56 -5.74 -2.34
CA GLN A 134 -16.89 -7.10 -1.90
C GLN A 134 -18.40 -7.27 -1.69
N ARG A 135 -19.06 -6.29 -1.05
CA ARG A 135 -20.51 -6.30 -0.84
C ARG A 135 -21.27 -6.28 -2.15
N ALA A 136 -20.81 -5.50 -3.14
CA ALA A 136 -21.42 -5.49 -4.47
C ALA A 136 -21.30 -6.87 -5.15
N PHE A 137 -20.11 -7.49 -5.11
CA PHE A 137 -19.91 -8.84 -5.65
C PHE A 137 -20.84 -9.86 -4.99
N LEU A 138 -20.92 -9.85 -3.66
CA LEU A 138 -21.81 -10.75 -2.90
C LEU A 138 -23.28 -10.51 -3.19
N HIS A 139 -23.72 -9.25 -3.13
CA HIS A 139 -25.12 -8.89 -3.27
C HIS A 139 -25.66 -9.23 -4.66
N HIS A 140 -24.86 -9.04 -5.71
CA HIS A 140 -25.24 -9.33 -7.09
C HIS A 140 -24.86 -10.74 -7.55
N GLY A 141 -24.30 -11.59 -6.69
CA GLY A 141 -23.89 -12.95 -7.05
C GLY A 141 -22.80 -13.00 -8.12
N ILE A 142 -21.95 -11.98 -8.19
CA ILE A 142 -20.87 -11.90 -9.18
C ILE A 142 -19.81 -12.95 -8.83
N LYS A 143 -19.63 -13.93 -9.72
CA LYS A 143 -18.50 -14.87 -9.65
C LYS A 143 -17.25 -14.16 -10.11
N GLY A 144 -16.21 -14.14 -9.28
CA GLY A 144 -15.00 -13.38 -9.60
C GLY A 144 -14.07 -13.24 -8.41
N GLN A 145 -13.13 -12.30 -8.50
CA GLN A 145 -12.14 -12.08 -7.45
C GLN A 145 -11.73 -10.61 -7.36
N ILE A 146 -11.53 -10.14 -6.13
CA ILE A 146 -11.06 -8.78 -5.86
C ILE A 146 -9.73 -8.85 -5.11
N TRP A 147 -8.74 -8.09 -5.57
CA TRP A 147 -7.45 -7.86 -4.91
C TRP A 147 -7.42 -6.44 -4.35
N PHE A 148 -6.88 -6.30 -3.14
CA PHE A 148 -6.65 -5.04 -2.46
C PHE A 148 -5.15 -4.88 -2.21
N CYS A 149 -4.54 -3.96 -2.95
CA CYS A 149 -3.10 -3.77 -3.00
C CYS A 149 -2.71 -2.43 -2.39
N LEU A 150 -1.61 -2.38 -1.63
CA LEU A 150 -1.00 -1.11 -1.22
C LEU A 150 -0.18 -0.51 -2.37
N ASN A 151 0.17 0.78 -2.27
CA ASN A 151 0.97 1.49 -3.28
C ASN A 151 2.33 0.82 -3.57
N GLU A 152 2.88 0.11 -2.59
CA GLU A 152 4.17 -0.57 -2.66
C GLU A 152 4.06 -1.96 -3.30
N ALA A 153 2.84 -2.48 -3.51
CA ALA A 153 2.66 -3.79 -4.11
C ALA A 153 3.22 -3.83 -5.54
N ARG A 154 3.96 -4.89 -5.85
CA ARG A 154 4.55 -5.16 -7.17
C ARG A 154 4.13 -6.51 -7.75
N ARG A 155 3.44 -7.33 -6.96
CA ARG A 155 2.91 -8.64 -7.34
C ARG A 155 1.55 -8.82 -6.67
N ARG A 156 0.60 -9.46 -7.35
CA ARG A 156 -0.75 -9.71 -6.82
C ARG A 156 -0.76 -10.58 -5.56
N GLU A 157 0.23 -11.46 -5.41
CA GLU A 157 0.41 -12.30 -4.22
C GLU A 157 0.67 -11.51 -2.94
N HIS A 158 1.11 -10.25 -3.05
CA HIS A 158 1.27 -9.35 -1.89
C HIS A 158 -0.01 -8.60 -1.53
N CYS A 159 -1.10 -8.79 -2.29
CA CYS A 159 -2.36 -8.11 -2.07
C CYS A 159 -3.31 -8.98 -1.25
N VAL A 160 -4.15 -8.35 -0.44
CA VAL A 160 -5.27 -9.06 0.22
C VAL A 160 -6.28 -9.43 -0.86
N THR A 161 -6.83 -10.64 -0.82
CA THR A 161 -7.77 -11.08 -1.86
C THR A 161 -9.01 -11.76 -1.31
N LYS A 162 -10.11 -11.63 -2.05
CA LYS A 162 -11.38 -12.31 -1.77
C LYS A 162 -11.95 -12.84 -3.07
N ARG A 163 -12.30 -14.13 -3.07
CA ARG A 163 -12.91 -14.85 -4.18
C ARG A 163 -14.40 -15.08 -3.91
N PHE A 164 -15.21 -15.10 -4.98
CA PHE A 164 -16.67 -15.19 -4.92
C PHE A 164 -17.21 -16.23 -5.89
N GLY A 165 -18.19 -17.03 -5.45
CA GLY A 165 -18.93 -17.95 -6.32
C GLY A 165 -18.23 -19.30 -6.61
N PHE A 166 -17.41 -19.75 -5.66
CA PHE A 166 -16.73 -21.06 -5.67
C PHE A 166 -17.04 -21.77 -4.35
#